data_AF-A0A2V1IK40-F1
#
_entry.id   AF-A0A2V1IK40-F1
#
_cell.length_a   1.000
_cell.length_b   1.000
_cell.length_c   1.000
_cell.angle_alpha   90.00
_cell.angle_beta   90.00
_cell.angle_gamma   90.00
#
_symmetry.space_group_name_H-M   'P 1'
#
loop_
_entity.id
_entity.type
_entity.pdbx_description
1 polymer ?
#
loop_
_entity_poly.entity_id
_entity_poly.type
_entity_poly.pdbx_seq_one_letter_code
_entity_poly.pdbx_strand_id
1 'polypeptide(L)'
;MKEPVEFIGNFAHSKSRKCENLITEAATILEEYGWRNEFAMYYHKDKTQVRLYLRMAYVASCYLDGTWENIKERIPYIIPLLLATIELRQEKNLGVIWTDRQVTKLDWSKPESSISD
;
A
#
# COMPACT_ATOMS: atom_id res chain seq x y z
N MET A 1 27.63 -7.72 -3.25
CA MET A 1 26.96 -6.49 -3.76
C MET A 1 25.89 -6.10 -2.76
N LYS A 2 25.84 -4.85 -2.27
CA LYS A 2 24.73 -4.38 -1.43
C LYS A 2 23.52 -4.15 -2.34
N GLU A 3 22.34 -4.63 -1.94
CA GLU A 3 21.11 -4.34 -2.67
C GLU A 3 20.90 -2.82 -2.79
N PRO A 4 20.40 -2.32 -3.94
CA PRO A 4 20.04 -0.91 -4.06
C PRO A 4 18.88 -0.60 -3.12
N VAL A 5 19.04 0.47 -2.33
CA VAL A 5 17.97 1.03 -1.50
C VAL A 5 17.34 2.17 -2.29
N GLU A 6 16.04 2.09 -2.50
CA GLU A 6 15.26 3.16 -3.11
C GLU A 6 14.63 4.01 -2.03
N PHE A 7 14.58 5.33 -2.25
CA PHE A 7 13.93 6.25 -1.32
C PHE A 7 12.68 6.81 -1.97
N ILE A 8 11.55 6.74 -1.25
CA ILE A 8 10.34 7.48 -1.58
C ILE A 8 10.08 8.46 -0.44
N GLY A 9 10.22 9.75 -0.74
CA GLY A 9 10.33 10.78 0.29
C GLY A 9 11.50 10.47 1.25
N ASN A 10 11.19 10.32 2.53
CA ASN A 10 12.18 10.01 3.58
C ASN A 10 12.26 8.52 3.95
N PHE A 11 11.54 7.64 3.25
CA PHE A 11 11.48 6.22 3.59
C PHE A 11 12.35 5.38 2.67
N ALA A 12 13.11 4.46 3.26
CA ALA A 12 14.05 3.58 2.59
C ALA A 12 13.42 2.20 2.30
N HIS A 13 13.25 1.92 1.02
CA HIS A 13 12.71 0.70 0.46
C HIS A 13 13.83 -0.22 -0.04
N SER A 14 13.76 -1.49 0.32
CA SER A 14 14.64 -2.51 -0.23
C SER A 14 13.94 -3.86 -0.17
N LYS A 15 14.37 -4.80 -1.03
CA LYS A 15 13.86 -6.18 -1.03
C LYS A 15 14.06 -6.84 0.33
N SER A 16 15.24 -6.68 0.92
CA SER A 16 15.56 -7.10 2.29
C SER A 16 14.68 -6.54 3.42
N ARG A 17 13.85 -5.51 3.15
CA ARG A 17 12.90 -4.94 4.11
C ARG A 17 11.45 -5.26 3.80
N LYS A 18 11.17 -5.98 2.71
CA LYS A 18 9.80 -6.36 2.38
C LYS A 18 9.21 -7.24 3.48
N CYS A 19 7.95 -7.01 3.83
CA CYS A 19 7.28 -7.74 4.89
C CYS A 19 6.75 -9.10 4.41
N GLU A 20 7.61 -9.96 3.83
CA GLU A 20 7.19 -11.23 3.21
C GLU A 20 6.35 -12.11 4.14
N ASN A 21 6.64 -12.08 5.44
CA ASN A 21 5.89 -12.82 6.47
C ASN A 21 4.51 -12.24 6.82
N LEU A 22 4.19 -11.01 6.37
CA LEU A 22 2.92 -10.34 6.63
C LEU A 22 2.07 -10.17 5.37
N ILE A 23 2.64 -10.39 4.17
CA ILE A 23 1.94 -10.16 2.89
C ILE A 23 0.63 -10.95 2.81
N THR A 24 0.64 -12.24 3.16
CA THR A 24 -0.57 -13.08 3.08
C THR A 24 -1.66 -12.61 4.03
N GLU A 25 -1.31 -12.35 5.30
CA GLU A 25 -2.28 -11.83 6.29
C GLU A 25 -2.85 -10.48 5.84
N ALA A 26 -1.99 -9.57 5.36
CA ALA A 26 -2.42 -8.27 4.87
C ALA A 26 -3.34 -8.39 3.65
N ALA A 27 -3.04 -9.29 2.71
CA ALA A 27 -3.89 -9.55 1.55
C ALA A 27 -5.30 -9.97 1.97
N THR A 28 -5.41 -10.94 2.89
CA THR A 28 -6.70 -11.41 3.41
C THR A 28 -7.50 -10.29 4.07
N ILE A 29 -6.88 -9.51 4.96
CA ILE A 29 -7.57 -8.42 5.67
C ILE A 29 -8.01 -7.32 4.70
N LEU A 30 -7.13 -6.92 3.77
CA LEU A 30 -7.45 -5.88 2.79
C LEU A 30 -8.64 -6.30 1.90
N GLU A 31 -8.68 -7.56 1.48
CA GLU A 31 -9.79 -8.12 0.71
C GLU A 31 -11.10 -8.11 1.50
N GLU A 32 -11.07 -8.46 2.77
CA GLU A 32 -12.24 -8.45 3.66
C GLU A 32 -12.90 -7.06 3.74
N TYR A 33 -12.09 -5.99 3.66
CA TYR A 33 -12.57 -4.60 3.61
C TYR A 33 -12.79 -4.06 2.19
N GLY A 34 -12.75 -4.91 1.17
CA GLY A 34 -13.07 -4.56 -0.22
C GLY A 34 -11.93 -3.88 -0.99
N TRP A 35 -10.72 -3.88 -0.46
CA TRP A 35 -9.56 -3.39 -1.20
C TRP A 35 -9.13 -4.42 -2.24
N ARG A 36 -9.29 -4.10 -3.53
CA ARG A 36 -8.94 -4.97 -4.67
C ARG A 36 -7.69 -4.53 -5.43
N ASN A 37 -7.19 -3.33 -5.11
CA ASN A 37 -6.02 -2.78 -5.77
C ASN A 37 -4.74 -3.31 -5.14
N GLU A 38 -3.62 -3.02 -5.82
CA GLU A 38 -2.31 -3.40 -5.33
C GLU A 38 -1.94 -2.72 -4.00
N PHE A 39 -1.08 -3.36 -3.23
CA PHE A 39 -0.51 -2.85 -1.99
C PHE A 39 0.98 -3.22 -1.90
N ALA A 40 1.76 -2.57 -1.05
CA ALA A 40 3.14 -2.94 -0.81
C ALA A 40 3.49 -2.73 0.66
N MET A 41 4.33 -3.58 1.25
CA MET A 41 4.67 -3.49 2.68
C MET A 41 6.16 -3.60 2.92
N TYR A 42 6.68 -2.67 3.71
CA TYR A 42 8.10 -2.63 4.07
C TYR A 42 8.27 -2.35 5.56
N TYR A 43 9.23 -3.04 6.16
CA TYR A 43 9.70 -2.74 7.49
C TYR A 43 10.50 -1.43 7.50
N HIS A 44 10.31 -0.66 8.57
CA HIS A 44 11.25 0.39 8.96
C HIS A 44 12.59 -0.24 9.39
N LYS A 45 13.59 0.61 9.64
CA LYS A 45 14.94 0.17 10.02
C LYS A 45 14.96 -0.71 11.28
N ASP A 46 14.03 -0.51 12.20
CA ASP A 46 13.88 -1.26 13.45
C ASP A 46 13.23 -2.65 13.30
N LYS A 47 12.72 -2.98 12.11
CA LYS A 47 11.94 -4.20 11.82
C LYS A 47 10.72 -4.43 12.72
N THR A 48 10.29 -3.40 13.43
CA THR A 48 9.12 -3.43 14.32
C THR A 48 8.00 -2.59 13.72
N GLN A 49 8.34 -1.41 13.20
CA GLN A 49 7.39 -0.59 12.47
C GLN A 49 7.31 -1.06 11.01
N VAL A 50 6.13 -0.95 10.44
CA VAL A 50 5.78 -1.30 9.07
C VAL A 50 5.22 -0.06 8.39
N ARG A 51 5.48 0.06 7.09
CA ARG A 51 4.74 0.93 6.21
C ARG A 51 3.94 0.09 5.23
N LEU A 52 2.61 0.23 5.26
CA LEU A 52 1.69 -0.34 4.30
C LEU A 52 1.32 0.73 3.26
N TYR A 53 1.64 0.49 2.00
CA TYR A 53 1.19 1.28 0.85
C TYR A 53 -0.05 0.66 0.24
N LEU A 54 -1.01 1.49 -0.13
CA LEU A 54 -2.25 1.15 -0.79
C LEU A 54 -2.31 1.91 -2.12
N ARG A 55 -2.24 1.18 -3.24
CA ARG A 55 -2.24 1.78 -4.58
C ARG A 55 -3.62 2.32 -4.96
N MET A 56 -3.72 3.64 -5.08
CA MET A 56 -4.94 4.31 -5.54
C MET A 56 -4.98 4.45 -7.07
N ALA A 57 -3.81 4.62 -7.71
CA ALA A 57 -3.65 4.62 -9.16
C ALA A 57 -2.17 4.42 -9.57
N TYR A 58 -1.87 4.51 -10.86
CA TYR A 58 -0.51 4.29 -11.40
C TYR A 58 0.57 5.07 -10.64
N VAL A 59 0.35 6.36 -10.37
CA VAL A 59 1.25 7.30 -9.67
C VAL A 59 0.66 7.86 -8.38
N ALA A 60 -0.28 7.14 -7.77
CA ALA A 60 -0.95 7.57 -6.54
C ALA A 60 -1.06 6.42 -5.54
N SER A 61 -0.66 6.65 -4.31
CA SER A 61 -0.81 5.71 -3.21
C SER A 61 -1.08 6.43 -1.90
N CYS A 62 -1.82 5.78 -1.00
CA CYS A 62 -1.87 6.12 0.41
C CYS A 62 -0.87 5.24 1.16
N TYR A 63 -0.33 5.71 2.30
CA TYR A 63 0.43 4.83 3.18
C TYR A 63 0.01 4.98 4.65
N LEU A 64 0.15 3.90 5.41
CA LEU A 64 -0.01 3.83 6.85
C LEU A 64 1.33 3.40 7.47
N ASP A 65 1.79 4.15 8.46
CA ASP A 65 2.91 3.79 9.32
C ASP A 65 2.41 3.33 10.69
N GLY A 66 3.07 2.33 11.27
CA GLY A 66 2.81 1.84 12.62
C GLY A 66 3.34 0.42 12.84
N THR A 67 3.09 -0.15 14.01
CA THR A 67 3.19 -1.62 14.16
C THR A 67 2.11 -2.28 13.31
N TRP A 68 2.32 -3.56 12.97
CA TRP A 68 1.31 -4.28 12.19
C TRP A 68 -0.07 -4.32 12.89
N GLU A 69 -0.09 -4.56 14.20
CA GLU A 69 -1.32 -4.52 15.00
C GLU A 69 -2.02 -3.15 14.92
N ASN A 70 -1.27 -2.05 15.08
CA ASN A 70 -1.85 -0.70 14.99
C ASN A 70 -2.36 -0.39 13.57
N ILE A 71 -1.73 -0.92 12.53
CA ILE A 71 -2.20 -0.76 11.15
C ILE A 71 -3.50 -1.52 10.96
N LYS A 72 -3.60 -2.78 11.42
CA LYS A 72 -4.81 -3.60 11.31
C LYS A 72 -6.03 -2.91 11.90
N GLU A 73 -5.90 -2.30 13.07
CA GLU A 73 -6.99 -1.55 13.73
C GLU A 73 -7.50 -0.37 12.89
N ARG A 74 -6.66 0.19 12.01
CA ARG A 74 -6.99 1.35 11.17
C ARG A 74 -7.55 0.99 9.80
N ILE A 75 -7.26 -0.21 9.29
CA ILE A 75 -7.75 -0.68 7.98
C ILE A 75 -9.27 -0.52 7.83
N PRO A 76 -10.12 -0.93 8.80
CA PRO A 76 -11.58 -0.84 8.68
C PRO A 76 -12.09 0.58 8.44
N TYR A 77 -11.38 1.58 8.97
CA TYR A 77 -11.73 3.00 8.82
C TYR A 77 -11.12 3.61 7.55
N ILE A 78 -9.88 3.25 7.21
CA ILE A 78 -9.13 3.87 6.11
C ILE A 78 -9.60 3.36 4.74
N ILE A 79 -9.88 2.05 4.60
CA ILE A 79 -10.23 1.48 3.31
C ILE A 79 -11.49 2.11 2.70
N PRO A 80 -12.61 2.29 3.44
CA PRO A 80 -13.78 2.97 2.91
C PRO A 80 -13.50 4.40 2.40
N LEU A 81 -12.65 5.16 3.11
CA LEU A 81 -12.27 6.51 2.70
C LEU A 81 -11.46 6.50 1.41
N LEU A 82 -10.56 5.53 1.25
CA LEU A 82 -9.76 5.40 0.04
C LEU A 82 -10.61 4.97 -1.15
N LEU A 83 -11.54 4.02 -0.96
CA LEU A 83 -12.47 3.60 -2.01
C LEU A 83 -13.33 4.79 -2.48
N ALA A 84 -13.92 5.55 -1.56
CA ALA A 84 -14.66 6.77 -1.89
C ALA A 84 -13.80 7.80 -2.62
N THR A 85 -12.51 7.91 -2.27
CA THR A 85 -11.57 8.82 -2.98
C THR A 85 -11.26 8.34 -4.40
N ILE A 86 -11.13 7.02 -4.60
CA ILE A 86 -10.94 6.42 -5.93
C ILE A 86 -12.19 6.63 -6.79
N GLU A 87 -13.38 6.45 -6.24
CA GLU A 87 -14.65 6.74 -6.91
C GLU A 87 -14.77 8.23 -7.26
N LEU A 88 -14.46 9.11 -6.32
CA LEU A 88 -14.49 10.56 -6.54
C LEU A 88 -13.59 10.98 -7.71
N ARG A 89 -12.44 10.32 -7.89
CA ARG A 89 -11.53 10.58 -9.02
C ARG A 89 -12.15 10.23 -10.38
N GLN A 90 -13.15 9.35 -10.43
CA GLN A 90 -13.83 8.96 -11.67
C GLN A 90 -14.92 9.98 -12.08
N GLU A 91 -15.25 10.92 -11.20
CA GLU A 91 -16.29 11.93 -11.45
C GLU A 91 -15.89 12.91 -12.56
N LYS A 92 -16.85 13.26 -13.42
CA LYS A 92 -16.60 14.14 -14.56
C LYS A 92 -16.48 15.59 -14.10
N ASN A 93 -15.57 16.33 -14.71
CA ASN A 93 -15.31 17.74 -14.41
C ASN A 93 -14.83 18.00 -12.97
N LEU A 94 -14.34 16.98 -12.28
CA LEU A 94 -13.74 17.09 -10.96
C LEU A 94 -12.24 16.80 -11.02
N GLY A 95 -11.43 17.69 -10.44
CA GLY A 95 -9.98 17.54 -10.38
C GLY A 95 -9.52 16.95 -9.04
N VAL A 96 -8.90 15.77 -9.07
CA VAL A 96 -8.27 15.13 -7.89
C VAL A 96 -6.82 14.79 -8.24
N ILE A 97 -5.87 15.53 -7.66
CA ILE A 97 -4.44 15.44 -8.02
C ILE A 97 -3.65 14.83 -6.86
N TRP A 98 -3.18 13.60 -7.05
CA TRP A 98 -2.25 12.90 -6.14
C TRP A 98 -1.20 12.23 -7.00
N THR A 99 -0.01 12.85 -7.10
CA THR A 99 1.03 12.40 -8.02
C THR A 99 2.37 12.30 -7.31
N ASP A 100 2.83 11.07 -7.13
CA ASP A 100 4.22 10.76 -6.80
C ASP A 100 4.68 9.65 -7.75
N ARG A 101 5.55 10.00 -8.70
CA ARG A 101 6.06 9.04 -9.69
C ARG A 101 6.96 7.98 -9.07
N GLN A 102 7.51 8.23 -7.88
CA GLN A 102 8.42 7.30 -7.23
C GLN A 102 7.69 6.03 -6.75
N VAL A 103 6.38 6.13 -6.48
CA VAL A 103 5.55 4.98 -6.06
C VAL A 103 5.45 3.90 -7.14
N THR A 104 5.71 4.24 -8.41
CA THR A 104 5.74 3.26 -9.51
C THR A 104 6.83 2.21 -9.34
N LYS A 105 7.85 2.47 -8.51
CA LYS A 105 8.99 1.58 -8.25
C LYS A 105 8.78 0.59 -7.10
N LEU A 106 7.68 0.73 -6.37
CA LEU A 106 7.34 -0.20 -5.28
C LEU A 106 7.09 -1.61 -5.84
N ASP A 107 7.42 -2.60 -5.02
CA ASP A 107 7.16 -4.01 -5.29
C ASP A 107 5.72 -4.34 -4.87
N TRP A 108 4.81 -4.16 -5.80
CA TRP A 108 3.38 -4.25 -5.61
C TRP A 108 2.89 -5.71 -5.51
N SER A 109 2.16 -6.02 -4.44
CA SER A 109 1.40 -7.24 -4.23
C SER A 109 -0.08 -7.00 -4.55
N LYS A 110 -0.82 -8.07 -4.87
CA LYS A 110 -2.28 -8.03 -5.05
C LYS A 110 -2.97 -8.86 -3.95
N PRO A 111 -4.12 -8.41 -3.44
CA PRO A 111 -5.04 -9.27 -2.67
C PRO A 111 -5.46 -10.50 -3.50
N GLU A 112 -5.75 -11.64 -2.86
CA GLU A 112 -5.80 -12.95 -3.54
C GLU A 112 -6.97 -13.17 -4.52
N SER A 113 -7.95 -12.27 -4.65
CA SER A 113 -8.90 -12.30 -5.78
C SER A 113 -8.37 -11.60 -7.05
N SER A 114 -7.31 -12.16 -7.62
CA SER A 114 -7.02 -12.00 -9.06
C SER A 114 -6.58 -13.31 -9.74
N ILE A 115 -7.06 -14.45 -9.24
CA ILE A 115 -7.22 -15.68 -10.01
C ILE A 115 -8.73 -15.93 -10.13
N SER A 116 -9.33 -15.33 -11.14
CA SER A 116 -10.60 -15.77 -11.69
C SER A 116 -10.38 -15.76 -13.19
N ASP A 117 -10.40 -16.95 -13.78
CA ASP A 117 -10.40 -17.16 -15.23
C ASP A 117 -11.57 -16.44 -15.90
#